data_AF-A0ABD5TS32-F1
#
_entry.id   AF-A0ABD5TS32-F1
#
_cell.length_a   1.000
_cell.length_b   1.000
_cell.length_c   1.000
_cell.angle_alpha   90.00
_cell.angle_beta   90.00
_cell.angle_gamma   90.00
#
_symmetry.space_group_name_H-M   'P 1'
#
loop_
_entity.id
_entity.type
_entity.pdbx_description
1 polymer ?
#
loop_
_entity_poly.entity_id
_entity_poly.type
_entity_poly.pdbx_seq_one_letter_code
_entity_poly.pdbx_strand_id
1 'polypeptide(L)'
;MAREPSDLDDDEPPMRHGDGPERPNARGNNGLLHRRRYLALAGAGAASLFTGAVGAVGADEDAEYEVIEADNSRRELNGGEVLENVIIDFSNGNYHTLSVTGDATIRNVGFTGTHEHDQHAIVVSGDGEVLIENVYMGDGCVRPSSYSSHGQCGIFAHREFAGDLTIRRCNIQNWPNNGVYANAPHYQGGGVVTIEESYAANNYVSSFRIGSSGSSVVDSVAHNDGEGRYTGRPAWLWGEDVTVEGCEFVSGPYGGAIHIKDSTRATIRDTVHDGYSGGQPVSEEGVDDGGDADLEIPDGVPESPEEAAGASSASASESSDASRVEADDEPKSDAAHPNVIVFDGNGTSDVTRYEFSVDGEVDGDLDDDSEIDGNRVRGVVVDYYDAYRFSGEIEDLSVDGDATVRVNGLKVDPDKLF
;
A
#
# COMPACT_ATOMS: atom_id res chain seq x y z
N MET A 1 20.29 -28.01 -39.25
CA MET A 1 19.13 -28.03 -40.17
C MET A 1 18.65 -26.59 -40.27
N ALA A 2 18.85 -25.98 -41.43
CA ALA A 2 18.57 -24.59 -41.73
C ALA A 2 17.62 -24.55 -42.94
N ARG A 3 16.70 -23.57 -42.90
CA ARG A 3 16.09 -22.79 -44.01
C ARG A 3 15.27 -23.53 -45.09
N GLU A 4 13.96 -23.24 -45.09
CA GLU A 4 13.11 -22.60 -46.14
C GLU A 4 13.57 -22.54 -47.63
N PRO A 5 12.74 -22.11 -48.60
CA PRO A 5 11.32 -22.40 -48.94
C PRO A 5 11.13 -22.58 -50.48
N SER A 6 9.89 -22.61 -51.00
CA SER A 6 9.60 -22.27 -52.41
C SER A 6 8.15 -21.78 -52.61
N ASP A 7 7.99 -20.49 -52.95
CA ASP A 7 7.32 -19.88 -54.13
C ASP A 7 6.16 -20.63 -54.81
N LEU A 8 5.13 -20.04 -55.43
CA LEU A 8 4.58 -18.69 -55.71
C LEU A 8 3.19 -18.98 -56.35
N ASP A 9 2.24 -18.04 -56.34
CA ASP A 9 1.53 -17.62 -57.57
C ASP A 9 0.49 -16.52 -57.29
N ASP A 10 0.62 -15.47 -58.09
CA ASP A 10 -0.18 -14.25 -58.22
C ASP A 10 -1.57 -14.53 -58.80
N ASP A 11 -2.56 -13.70 -58.45
CA ASP A 11 -3.43 -13.03 -59.44
C ASP A 11 -4.42 -12.04 -58.77
N GLU A 12 -4.35 -10.79 -59.21
CA GLU A 12 -5.31 -9.70 -59.00
C GLU A 12 -5.49 -8.98 -60.37
N PRO A 13 -6.45 -8.06 -60.58
CA PRO A 13 -7.92 -8.08 -60.54
C PRO A 13 -8.51 -7.74 -61.94
N PRO A 14 -9.79 -7.28 -62.05
CA PRO A 14 -9.92 -5.89 -62.52
C PRO A 14 -11.03 -5.04 -61.88
N MET A 15 -10.72 -3.74 -61.80
CA MET A 15 -11.57 -2.58 -61.53
C MET A 15 -12.63 -2.30 -62.61
N ARG A 16 -13.79 -1.70 -62.23
CA ARG A 16 -14.25 -0.43 -62.83
C ARG A 16 -15.43 0.29 -62.12
N HIS A 17 -15.08 1.47 -61.58
CA HIS A 17 -15.68 2.82 -61.63
C HIS A 17 -17.19 3.13 -61.52
N GLY A 18 -17.43 4.18 -60.71
CA GLY A 18 -18.26 5.36 -61.01
C GLY A 18 -19.22 5.68 -59.86
N ASP A 19 -19.45 6.90 -59.38
CA ASP A 19 -19.02 8.27 -59.72
C ASP A 19 -19.61 9.14 -58.57
N GLY A 20 -18.85 9.96 -57.85
CA GLY A 20 -18.98 11.42 -57.98
C GLY A 20 -19.55 12.11 -56.72
N PRO A 21 -19.34 13.44 -56.54
CA PRO A 21 -18.97 14.06 -55.26
C PRO A 21 -19.90 15.20 -54.78
N GLU A 22 -19.71 15.71 -53.54
CA GLU A 22 -19.51 17.14 -53.20
C GLU A 22 -19.57 17.43 -51.68
N ARG A 23 -18.86 18.49 -51.30
CA ARG A 23 -18.33 18.88 -49.97
C ARG A 23 -19.23 19.95 -49.27
N PRO A 24 -18.72 20.81 -48.37
CA PRO A 24 -18.35 20.65 -46.95
C PRO A 24 -19.10 21.66 -46.03
N ASN A 25 -18.86 21.61 -44.72
CA ASN A 25 -18.81 22.71 -43.73
C ASN A 25 -19.13 22.12 -42.34
N ALA A 26 -18.64 22.59 -41.19
CA ALA A 26 -17.52 23.40 -40.75
C ALA A 26 -17.66 23.42 -39.22
N ARG A 27 -16.53 23.35 -38.48
CA ARG A 27 -16.25 23.90 -37.14
C ARG A 27 -17.36 23.96 -36.07
N GLY A 28 -17.00 23.50 -34.86
CA GLY A 28 -17.45 24.17 -33.63
C GLY A 28 -17.37 23.30 -32.38
N ASN A 29 -16.33 23.51 -31.58
CA ASN A 29 -16.06 22.88 -30.30
C ASN A 29 -16.88 23.51 -29.16
N ASN A 30 -16.89 22.80 -28.02
CA ASN A 30 -17.12 23.22 -26.63
C ASN A 30 -18.57 23.32 -26.12
N GLY A 31 -18.84 22.54 -25.07
CA GLY A 31 -20.03 22.69 -24.24
C GLY A 31 -20.20 21.54 -23.25
N LEU A 32 -19.30 21.44 -22.27
CA LEU A 32 -19.47 20.65 -21.05
C LEU A 32 -20.80 21.03 -20.38
N LEU A 33 -21.70 20.06 -20.17
CA LEU A 33 -22.73 20.12 -19.15
C LEU A 33 -22.93 18.72 -18.55
N HIS A 34 -22.17 18.45 -17.50
CA HIS A 34 -22.42 17.35 -16.57
C HIS A 34 -23.79 17.56 -15.93
N ARG A 35 -24.66 16.54 -15.98
CA ARG A 35 -25.90 16.51 -15.19
C ARG A 35 -25.57 15.94 -13.82
N ARG A 36 -25.21 16.81 -12.87
CA ARG A 36 -25.13 16.44 -11.46
C ARG A 36 -26.54 16.47 -10.86
N ARG A 37 -27.00 15.32 -10.35
CA ARG A 37 -28.15 15.22 -9.43
C ARG A 37 -27.58 14.83 -8.08
N TYR A 38 -27.80 15.68 -7.08
CA TYR A 38 -27.30 15.53 -5.72
C TYR A 38 -28.33 14.76 -4.88
N LEU A 39 -27.86 13.76 -4.14
CA LEU A 39 -28.50 13.11 -2.99
C LEU A 39 -27.37 12.96 -1.96
N ALA A 40 -27.27 13.84 -0.96
CA ALA A 40 -27.97 13.83 0.34
C ALA A 40 -27.32 12.85 1.34
N LEU A 41 -26.25 13.35 1.98
CA LEU A 41 -25.53 12.79 3.12
C LEU A 41 -26.33 13.07 4.41
N ALA A 42 -26.60 12.05 5.23
CA ALA A 42 -27.00 12.21 6.62
C ALA A 42 -25.90 11.61 7.50
N GLY A 43 -25.28 12.44 8.33
CA GLY A 43 -24.25 12.03 9.28
C GLY A 43 -24.83 11.58 10.62
N ALA A 44 -24.13 10.66 11.27
CA ALA A 44 -24.15 10.49 12.71
C ALA A 44 -22.69 10.48 13.19
N GLY A 45 -22.32 11.51 13.95
CA GLY A 45 -21.01 11.56 14.59
C GLY A 45 -20.93 10.50 15.67
N ALA A 46 -19.93 9.63 15.57
CA ALA A 46 -19.39 8.91 16.71
C ALA A 46 -18.12 9.65 17.14
N ALA A 47 -18.24 10.49 18.16
CA ALA A 47 -17.10 10.81 19.00
C ALA A 47 -16.80 9.55 19.82
N SER A 48 -15.90 8.70 19.33
CA SER A 48 -15.33 7.61 20.11
C SER A 48 -14.41 8.22 21.17
N LEU A 49 -14.91 8.25 22.41
CA LEU A 49 -14.07 8.45 23.60
C LEU A 49 -13.07 7.29 23.67
N PHE A 50 -11.81 7.54 23.31
CA PHE A 50 -10.72 6.62 23.63
C PHE A 50 -10.59 6.54 25.15
N THR A 51 -11.08 5.43 25.70
CA THR A 51 -10.78 5.00 27.06
C THR A 51 -9.79 3.84 26.93
N GLY A 52 -8.50 4.18 26.85
CA GLY A 52 -7.41 3.21 26.80
C GLY A 52 -6.18 3.82 27.47
N ALA A 53 -6.08 3.65 28.78
CA ALA A 53 -4.96 4.16 29.56
C ALA A 53 -3.73 3.27 29.38
N VAL A 54 -2.73 3.72 28.62
CA VAL A 54 -1.30 3.47 28.91
C VAL A 54 -0.49 4.70 28.43
N GLY A 55 0.06 5.47 29.38
CA GLY A 55 1.24 6.31 29.14
C GLY A 55 1.05 7.70 28.51
N ALA A 56 0.19 8.59 29.05
CA ALA A 56 0.26 10.00 28.69
C ALA A 56 1.51 10.66 29.34
N VAL A 57 2.52 10.99 28.53
CA VAL A 57 3.62 11.87 28.91
C VAL A 57 3.57 13.10 28.02
N GLY A 58 3.21 14.24 28.63
CA GLY A 58 3.42 15.59 28.07
C GLY A 58 2.53 15.97 26.88
N ALA A 59 1.22 16.12 27.08
CA ALA A 59 0.44 16.96 26.17
C ALA A 59 0.93 18.41 26.31
N ASP A 60 1.46 18.98 25.24
CA ASP A 60 1.55 20.44 25.10
C ASP A 60 0.10 20.93 24.99
N GLU A 61 -0.38 21.73 25.96
CA GLU A 61 -1.79 22.10 26.08
C GLU A 61 -2.29 22.94 24.88
N ASP A 62 -1.40 23.30 23.95
CA ASP A 62 -1.66 24.07 22.73
C ASP A 62 -1.43 23.27 21.41
N ALA A 63 -1.06 21.98 21.44
CA ALA A 63 -0.86 21.18 20.22
C ALA A 63 -2.19 20.59 19.69
N GLU A 64 -2.48 20.80 18.39
CA GLU A 64 -3.69 20.30 17.72
C GLU A 64 -3.62 18.79 17.35
N TYR A 65 -2.61 18.06 17.84
CA TYR A 65 -2.35 16.67 17.50
C TYR A 65 -1.97 15.81 18.71
N GLU A 66 -2.21 14.50 18.61
CA GLU A 66 -1.75 13.49 19.56
C GLU A 66 -0.30 13.07 19.28
N VAL A 67 0.47 12.72 20.31
CA VAL A 67 1.79 12.07 20.15
C VAL A 67 1.69 10.63 20.66
N ILE A 68 1.97 9.66 19.78
CA ILE A 68 2.09 8.23 20.08
C ILE A 68 3.57 7.89 20.20
N GLU A 69 4.04 7.73 21.43
CA GLU A 69 5.38 7.21 21.73
C GLU A 69 5.50 5.76 21.28
N ALA A 70 6.56 5.43 20.54
CA ALA A 70 6.78 4.07 20.13
C ALA A 70 7.06 3.13 21.31
N ASP A 71 6.43 1.95 21.29
CA ASP A 71 6.34 1.05 22.43
C ASP A 71 6.64 -0.42 22.08
N ASN A 72 7.25 -0.66 20.92
CA ASN A 72 7.51 -1.98 20.33
C ASN A 72 6.23 -2.76 20.05
N SER A 73 5.23 -2.08 19.48
CA SER A 73 3.94 -2.68 19.16
C SER A 73 3.54 -2.50 17.69
N ARG A 74 2.43 -3.16 17.35
CA ARG A 74 1.76 -3.09 16.06
C ARG A 74 0.32 -2.65 16.32
N ARG A 75 -0.12 -1.58 15.67
CA ARG A 75 -1.50 -1.12 15.68
C ARG A 75 -2.18 -1.59 14.41
N GLU A 76 -3.20 -2.43 14.57
CA GLU A 76 -4.07 -2.83 13.46
C GLU A 76 -5.08 -1.72 13.15
N LEU A 77 -5.34 -1.50 11.86
CA LEU A 77 -6.36 -0.60 11.31
C LEU A 77 -7.16 -1.41 10.27
N ASN A 78 -8.49 -1.42 10.38
CA ASN A 78 -9.39 -2.11 9.46
C ASN A 78 -10.81 -1.54 9.57
N GLY A 79 -11.77 -2.08 8.80
CA GLY A 79 -13.20 -1.79 9.00
C GLY A 79 -13.59 -0.32 8.81
N GLY A 80 -12.81 0.44 8.02
CA GLY A 80 -12.99 1.87 7.79
C GLY A 80 -12.39 2.77 8.88
N GLU A 81 -11.51 2.25 9.74
CA GLU A 81 -10.83 3.05 10.77
C GLU A 81 -10.03 4.22 10.17
N VAL A 82 -10.06 5.35 10.88
CA VAL A 82 -9.30 6.56 10.53
C VAL A 82 -8.31 6.87 11.65
N LEU A 83 -7.02 6.90 11.30
CA LEU A 83 -5.96 7.47 12.13
C LEU A 83 -5.60 8.84 11.57
N GLU A 84 -5.79 9.90 12.37
CA GLU A 84 -5.49 11.25 11.92
C GLU A 84 -4.98 12.22 12.97
N ASN A 85 -4.19 13.20 12.53
CA ASN A 85 -3.62 14.29 13.33
C ASN A 85 -2.77 13.76 14.49
N VAL A 86 -1.79 12.93 14.14
CA VAL A 86 -0.93 12.24 15.10
C VAL A 86 0.54 12.35 14.71
N ILE A 87 1.41 12.53 15.72
CA ILE A 87 2.83 12.23 15.60
C ILE A 87 3.12 10.84 16.16
N ILE A 88 3.81 9.99 15.41
CA ILE A 88 4.38 8.73 15.90
C ILE A 88 5.86 8.98 16.18
N ASP A 89 6.28 8.82 17.44
CA ASP A 89 7.62 9.18 17.90
C ASP A 89 8.53 7.94 18.11
N PHE A 90 9.55 7.82 17.26
CA PHE A 90 10.61 6.80 17.34
C PHE A 90 11.84 7.25 18.14
N SER A 91 11.87 8.47 18.68
CA SER A 91 13.03 9.07 19.38
C SER A 91 13.45 8.29 20.62
N ASN A 92 12.54 7.51 21.20
CA ASN A 92 12.82 6.62 22.31
C ASN A 92 13.53 5.31 21.90
N GLY A 93 13.74 5.10 20.59
CA GLY A 93 14.44 3.96 20.02
C GLY A 93 13.62 2.67 20.01
N ASN A 94 12.28 2.73 20.14
CA ASN A 94 11.35 1.61 19.93
C ASN A 94 10.67 1.72 18.55
N TYR A 95 9.91 0.69 18.16
CA TYR A 95 9.06 0.73 16.97
C TYR A 95 7.57 0.84 17.30
N HIS A 96 6.80 1.35 16.34
CA HIS A 96 5.34 1.31 16.34
C HIS A 96 4.87 1.17 14.89
N THR A 97 4.37 -0.01 14.51
CA THR A 97 3.99 -0.30 13.13
C THR A 97 2.48 -0.16 12.95
N LEU A 98 2.06 0.62 11.95
CA LEU A 98 0.66 0.66 11.52
C LEU A 98 0.40 -0.48 10.54
N SER A 99 -0.67 -1.24 10.76
CA SER A 99 -0.98 -2.45 10.00
C SER A 99 -2.40 -2.44 9.51
N VAL A 100 -2.53 -2.30 8.20
CA VAL A 100 -3.79 -2.13 7.51
C VAL A 100 -4.15 -3.45 6.86
N THR A 101 -5.31 -4.00 7.20
CA THR A 101 -5.78 -5.31 6.73
C THR A 101 -7.10 -5.23 5.95
N GLY A 102 -7.71 -4.05 5.88
CA GLY A 102 -8.88 -3.77 5.05
C GLY A 102 -9.08 -2.25 4.90
N ASP A 103 -10.32 -1.80 4.67
CA ASP A 103 -10.63 -0.38 4.53
C ASP A 103 -10.05 0.44 5.70
N ALA A 104 -9.27 1.48 5.39
CA ALA A 104 -8.70 2.37 6.41
C ALA A 104 -8.20 3.69 5.81
N THR A 105 -8.09 4.72 6.65
CA THR A 105 -7.43 5.97 6.32
C THR A 105 -6.35 6.32 7.34
N ILE A 106 -5.15 6.62 6.85
CA ILE A 106 -4.07 7.25 7.61
C ILE A 106 -3.89 8.64 7.02
N ARG A 107 -4.24 9.68 7.77
CA ARG A 107 -4.24 11.07 7.29
C ARG A 107 -3.49 11.96 8.26
N ASN A 108 -2.71 12.93 7.80
CA ASN A 108 -2.12 13.94 8.70
C ASN A 108 -1.27 13.27 9.81
N VAL A 109 -0.33 12.41 9.41
CA VAL A 109 0.52 11.67 10.34
C VAL A 109 1.98 12.04 10.14
N GLY A 110 2.61 12.53 11.20
CA GLY A 110 4.05 12.78 11.24
C GLY A 110 4.79 11.63 11.90
N PHE A 111 5.86 11.12 11.30
CA PHE A 111 6.81 10.24 11.97
C PHE A 111 8.03 11.06 12.37
N THR A 112 8.30 11.14 13.67
CA THR A 112 9.47 11.85 14.21
C THR A 112 10.44 10.88 14.87
N GLY A 113 11.72 11.21 14.84
CA GLY A 113 12.78 10.32 15.29
C GLY A 113 13.19 9.35 14.18
N THR A 114 14.48 9.07 14.12
CA THR A 114 15.01 8.11 13.15
C THR A 114 14.65 6.70 13.58
N HIS A 115 13.97 5.94 12.72
CA HIS A 115 13.61 4.55 13.00
C HIS A 115 14.83 3.63 12.99
N GLU A 116 14.98 2.74 13.97
CA GLU A 116 16.17 1.89 14.13
C GLU A 116 15.86 0.38 14.15
N HIS A 117 14.58 0.01 13.97
CA HIS A 117 14.11 -1.37 14.11
C HIS A 117 13.87 -2.08 12.80
N ASP A 118 13.64 -3.39 12.90
CA ASP A 118 13.48 -4.26 11.75
C ASP A 118 12.06 -4.31 11.15
N GLN A 119 11.16 -3.46 11.63
CA GLN A 119 9.77 -3.37 11.20
C GLN A 119 9.55 -2.28 10.15
N HIS A 120 8.61 -2.50 9.23
CA HIS A 120 8.08 -1.43 8.38
C HIS A 120 7.28 -0.43 9.24
N ALA A 121 7.22 0.84 8.84
CA ALA A 121 6.40 1.82 9.56
C ALA A 121 4.91 1.65 9.23
N ILE A 122 4.56 1.43 7.96
CA ILE A 122 3.20 1.10 7.52
C ILE A 122 3.22 -0.19 6.68
N VAL A 123 2.37 -1.13 7.04
CA VAL A 123 2.14 -2.39 6.31
C VAL A 123 0.70 -2.44 5.84
N VAL A 124 0.47 -2.64 4.54
CA VAL A 124 -0.84 -2.81 3.93
C VAL A 124 -0.98 -4.24 3.41
N SER A 125 -2.11 -4.88 3.70
CA SER A 125 -2.42 -6.28 3.35
C SER A 125 -3.94 -6.47 3.27
N GLY A 126 -4.39 -7.67 2.91
CA GLY A 126 -5.82 -7.98 2.78
C GLY A 126 -6.46 -7.36 1.54
N ASP A 127 -7.75 -7.06 1.63
CA ASP A 127 -8.55 -6.45 0.58
C ASP A 127 -9.29 -5.21 1.13
N GLY A 128 -9.40 -4.16 0.33
CA GLY A 128 -10.07 -2.92 0.76
C GLY A 128 -9.51 -1.66 0.12
N GLU A 129 -10.17 -0.55 0.40
CA GLU A 129 -9.78 0.79 -0.03
C GLU A 129 -8.96 1.46 1.08
N VAL A 130 -7.67 1.67 0.82
CA VAL A 130 -6.72 2.24 1.78
C VAL A 130 -6.22 3.59 1.29
N LEU A 131 -6.40 4.60 2.12
CA LEU A 131 -5.88 5.95 1.87
C LEU A 131 -4.76 6.27 2.87
N ILE A 132 -3.58 6.57 2.36
CA ILE A 132 -2.46 7.15 3.12
C ILE A 132 -2.23 8.54 2.56
N GLU A 133 -2.55 9.59 3.33
CA GLU A 133 -2.43 10.96 2.84
C GLU A 133 -1.84 11.96 3.83
N ASN A 134 -1.11 12.95 3.30
CA ASN A 134 -0.48 14.00 4.10
C ASN A 134 0.37 13.41 5.24
N VAL A 135 1.28 12.50 4.88
CA VAL A 135 2.13 11.78 5.84
C VAL A 135 3.59 12.20 5.67
N TYR A 136 4.24 12.55 6.78
CA TYR A 136 5.68 12.84 6.81
C TYR A 136 6.47 11.66 7.39
N MET A 137 7.48 11.20 6.65
CA MET A 137 8.42 10.12 7.01
C MET A 137 9.85 10.47 6.56
N GLY A 138 10.21 11.76 6.62
CA GLY A 138 11.51 12.27 6.15
C GLY A 138 12.70 11.94 7.07
N ASP A 139 12.43 11.75 8.36
CA ASP A 139 13.43 11.32 9.36
C ASP A 139 13.99 9.92 9.06
N GLY A 140 13.27 9.12 8.28
CA GLY A 140 13.70 7.85 7.70
C GLY A 140 14.09 6.77 8.72
N CYS A 141 14.95 5.87 8.29
CA CYS A 141 15.38 4.72 9.09
C CYS A 141 16.89 4.50 8.94
N VAL A 142 17.56 4.13 10.04
CA VAL A 142 18.94 3.62 10.00
C VAL A 142 18.88 2.11 9.87
N ARG A 143 19.46 1.59 8.78
CA ARG A 143 19.58 0.15 8.52
C ARG A 143 20.13 -0.59 9.75
N PRO A 144 19.34 -1.46 10.41
CA PRO A 144 19.85 -2.27 11.50
C PRO A 144 20.90 -3.25 10.96
N SER A 145 21.99 -3.41 11.71
CA SER A 145 23.17 -4.20 11.31
C SER A 145 22.90 -5.71 11.13
N SER A 146 21.69 -6.18 11.44
CA SER A 146 21.41 -7.57 11.78
C SER A 146 20.46 -8.36 10.89
N TYR A 147 19.96 -7.89 9.72
CA TYR A 147 19.44 -8.72 8.59
C TYR A 147 18.64 -7.92 7.52
N SER A 148 18.16 -8.63 6.49
CA SER A 148 17.65 -8.19 5.16
C SER A 148 18.75 -7.57 4.29
N SER A 149 18.90 -8.05 3.05
CA SER A 149 19.88 -7.48 2.11
C SER A 149 19.63 -5.99 1.82
N HIS A 150 18.44 -5.48 2.16
CA HIS A 150 18.04 -4.09 1.94
C HIS A 150 17.28 -3.42 3.11
N GLY A 151 17.07 -4.02 4.28
CA GLY A 151 16.39 -3.33 5.42
C GLY A 151 14.87 -3.11 5.26
N GLN A 152 14.33 -2.09 5.93
CA GLN A 152 12.90 -1.77 6.11
C GLN A 152 12.42 -0.68 5.15
N CYS A 153 11.11 -0.68 4.88
CA CYS A 153 10.42 0.32 4.05
C CYS A 153 9.58 1.27 4.91
N GLY A 154 9.35 2.48 4.42
CA GLY A 154 8.37 3.39 5.03
C GLY A 154 6.97 2.80 4.89
N ILE A 155 6.56 2.54 3.65
CA ILE A 155 5.28 1.89 3.31
C ILE A 155 5.56 0.58 2.56
N PHE A 156 4.92 -0.49 3.00
CA PHE A 156 5.01 -1.81 2.36
C PHE A 156 3.61 -2.39 2.10
N ALA A 157 3.29 -2.68 0.84
CA ALA A 157 2.10 -3.46 0.49
C ALA A 157 2.48 -4.93 0.31
N HIS A 158 1.82 -5.81 1.05
CA HIS A 158 2.05 -7.25 1.04
C HIS A 158 1.64 -7.86 -0.31
N ARG A 159 2.21 -9.03 -0.65
CA ARG A 159 1.96 -9.69 -1.94
C ARG A 159 0.51 -10.14 -2.15
N GLU A 160 -0.21 -10.39 -1.07
CA GLU A 160 -1.62 -10.81 -1.06
C GLU A 160 -2.58 -9.62 -1.09
N PHE A 161 -2.09 -8.38 -0.99
CA PHE A 161 -2.98 -7.22 -1.07
C PHE A 161 -3.73 -7.23 -2.41
N ALA A 162 -5.06 -7.21 -2.34
CA ALA A 162 -5.97 -7.35 -3.47
C ALA A 162 -6.92 -6.15 -3.61
N GLY A 163 -6.69 -5.09 -2.84
CA GLY A 163 -7.51 -3.87 -2.83
C GLY A 163 -6.93 -2.70 -3.64
N ASP A 164 -7.39 -1.50 -3.32
CA ASP A 164 -6.95 -0.23 -3.89
C ASP A 164 -6.19 0.58 -2.82
N LEU A 165 -4.93 0.90 -3.09
CA LEU A 165 -4.07 1.69 -2.20
C LEU A 165 -3.75 3.04 -2.85
N THR A 166 -4.20 4.12 -2.22
CA THR A 166 -3.84 5.50 -2.61
C THR A 166 -2.84 6.07 -1.60
N ILE A 167 -1.71 6.56 -2.10
CA ILE A 167 -0.68 7.27 -1.34
C ILE A 167 -0.59 8.69 -1.92
N ARG A 168 -1.10 9.68 -1.19
CA ARG A 168 -1.21 11.07 -1.65
C ARG A 168 -0.46 12.04 -0.75
N ARG A 169 0.27 13.00 -1.31
CA ARG A 169 0.89 14.08 -0.52
C ARG A 169 1.77 13.57 0.62
N CYS A 170 2.56 12.54 0.34
CA CYS A 170 3.45 11.95 1.34
C CYS A 170 4.89 12.39 1.11
N ASN A 171 5.64 12.61 2.18
CA ASN A 171 7.06 12.92 2.16
C ASN A 171 7.88 11.76 2.75
N ILE A 172 8.57 10.99 1.91
CA ILE A 172 9.16 9.70 2.30
C ILE A 172 10.65 9.66 1.96
N GLN A 173 11.52 9.77 2.96
CA GLN A 173 12.95 9.92 2.71
C GLN A 173 13.82 9.01 3.60
N ASN A 174 15.04 8.75 3.13
CA ASN A 174 16.09 8.13 3.93
C ASN A 174 15.72 6.75 4.49
N TRP A 175 15.02 5.92 3.70
CA TRP A 175 14.71 4.54 4.07
C TRP A 175 15.75 3.55 3.50
N PRO A 176 16.21 2.58 4.30
CA PRO A 176 17.28 1.67 3.92
C PRO A 176 16.86 0.67 2.86
N ASN A 177 15.54 0.48 2.65
CA ASN A 177 14.97 -0.31 1.55
C ASN A 177 14.28 0.61 0.53
N ASN A 178 12.95 0.50 0.36
CA ASN A 178 12.20 1.43 -0.47
C ASN A 178 11.51 2.46 0.43
N GLY A 179 11.27 3.67 -0.08
CA GLY A 179 10.30 4.57 0.55
C GLY A 179 8.92 3.90 0.54
N VAL A 180 8.47 3.53 -0.67
CA VAL A 180 7.27 2.73 -0.91
C VAL A 180 7.64 1.44 -1.64
N TYR A 181 7.35 0.29 -1.04
CA TYR A 181 7.41 -1.02 -1.68
C TYR A 181 5.99 -1.53 -1.87
N ALA A 182 5.45 -1.35 -3.07
CA ALA A 182 4.09 -1.72 -3.42
C ALA A 182 3.98 -2.44 -4.77
N ASN A 183 5.05 -3.08 -5.25
CA ASN A 183 4.96 -3.99 -6.41
C ASN A 183 4.64 -5.44 -6.01
N ALA A 184 4.76 -5.80 -4.72
CA ALA A 184 4.53 -7.16 -4.27
C ALA A 184 3.11 -7.70 -4.62
N PRO A 185 2.04 -6.89 -4.61
CA PRO A 185 0.71 -7.34 -5.02
C PRO A 185 0.69 -8.03 -6.39
N HIS A 186 1.57 -7.64 -7.32
CA HIS A 186 1.68 -8.26 -8.64
C HIS A 186 1.97 -9.76 -8.62
N TYR A 187 2.57 -10.28 -7.54
CA TYR A 187 2.86 -11.70 -7.43
C TYR A 187 1.60 -12.55 -7.24
N GLN A 188 0.58 -12.03 -6.53
CA GLN A 188 -0.57 -12.82 -6.08
C GLN A 188 -1.87 -12.00 -6.05
N GLY A 189 -2.01 -11.07 -5.09
CA GLY A 189 -3.29 -10.40 -4.79
C GLY A 189 -3.78 -9.46 -5.89
N GLY A 190 -2.87 -8.91 -6.70
CA GLY A 190 -3.20 -8.04 -7.83
C GLY A 190 -3.70 -6.65 -7.44
N GLY A 191 -3.60 -6.26 -6.16
CA GLY A 191 -4.02 -4.95 -5.68
C GLY A 191 -3.37 -3.80 -6.46
N VAL A 192 -4.15 -2.74 -6.66
CA VAL A 192 -3.80 -1.56 -7.44
C VAL A 192 -3.26 -0.48 -6.53
N VAL A 193 -2.23 0.22 -6.99
CA VAL A 193 -1.52 1.23 -6.21
C VAL A 193 -1.45 2.53 -7.00
N THR A 194 -1.94 3.61 -6.43
CA THR A 194 -1.80 4.96 -6.96
C THR A 194 -0.98 5.79 -5.99
N ILE A 195 0.15 6.31 -6.47
CA ILE A 195 0.95 7.31 -5.77
C ILE A 195 0.73 8.64 -6.48
N GLU A 196 0.24 9.65 -5.77
CA GLU A 196 -0.05 10.96 -6.36
C GLU A 196 0.51 12.11 -5.51
N GLU A 197 0.94 13.19 -6.16
CA GLU A 197 1.34 14.45 -5.51
C GLU A 197 2.34 14.24 -4.37
N SER A 198 3.28 13.30 -4.49
CA SER A 198 4.14 12.86 -3.38
C SER A 198 5.62 13.14 -3.62
N TYR A 199 6.38 13.28 -2.55
CA TYR A 199 7.82 13.52 -2.55
C TYR A 199 8.59 12.37 -1.91
N ALA A 200 9.68 11.93 -2.54
CA ALA A 200 10.55 10.92 -1.93
C ALA A 200 12.02 11.05 -2.31
N ALA A 201 12.91 11.09 -1.32
CA ALA A 201 14.33 11.32 -1.54
C ALA A 201 15.23 10.31 -0.82
N ASN A 202 16.38 9.99 -1.42
CA ASN A 202 17.48 9.32 -0.74
C ASN A 202 17.12 7.95 -0.11
N ASN A 203 16.30 7.16 -0.80
CA ASN A 203 15.92 5.80 -0.42
C ASN A 203 16.80 4.77 -1.15
N TYR A 204 17.22 3.68 -0.51
CA TYR A 204 18.28 2.81 -1.05
C TYR A 204 17.89 1.97 -2.27
N VAL A 205 16.76 1.26 -2.24
CA VAL A 205 16.35 0.34 -3.30
C VAL A 205 15.53 1.08 -4.35
N SER A 206 14.53 1.83 -3.91
CA SER A 206 13.72 2.70 -4.76
C SER A 206 12.95 3.72 -3.90
N SER A 207 12.64 4.90 -4.42
CA SER A 207 11.65 5.77 -3.77
C SER A 207 10.23 5.21 -3.95
N PHE A 208 9.81 5.05 -5.19
CA PHE A 208 8.50 4.51 -5.57
C PHE A 208 8.65 3.19 -6.30
N ARG A 209 8.27 2.09 -5.66
CA ARG A 209 8.29 0.77 -6.28
C ARG A 209 6.86 0.23 -6.39
N ILE A 210 6.33 0.22 -7.60
CA ILE A 210 4.94 -0.16 -7.87
C ILE A 210 4.84 -1.31 -8.88
N GLY A 211 3.69 -1.96 -8.87
CA GLY A 211 3.38 -3.07 -9.75
C GLY A 211 1.89 -3.37 -9.80
N SER A 212 1.50 -4.53 -10.34
CA SER A 212 0.12 -4.87 -10.71
C SER A 212 -0.37 -4.04 -11.90
N SER A 213 -1.39 -4.53 -12.58
CA SER A 213 -2.00 -3.83 -13.71
C SER A 213 -2.93 -2.73 -13.19
N GLY A 214 -2.81 -1.52 -13.72
CA GLY A 214 -3.60 -0.34 -13.33
C GLY A 214 -2.90 0.60 -12.36
N SER A 215 -1.73 0.23 -11.82
CA SER A 215 -1.01 1.05 -10.85
C SER A 215 -0.29 2.24 -11.49
N SER A 216 -0.17 3.34 -10.75
CA SER A 216 0.37 4.59 -11.26
C SER A 216 1.21 5.37 -10.24
N VAL A 217 2.16 6.15 -10.75
CA VAL A 217 2.77 7.29 -10.05
C VAL A 217 2.45 8.55 -10.85
N VAL A 218 1.86 9.55 -10.20
CA VAL A 218 1.34 10.76 -10.86
C VAL A 218 1.80 12.01 -10.13
N ASP A 219 2.21 13.06 -10.85
CA ASP A 219 2.51 14.39 -10.31
C ASP A 219 3.44 14.37 -9.08
N SER A 220 4.42 13.48 -9.10
CA SER A 220 5.27 13.17 -7.94
C SER A 220 6.74 13.38 -8.25
N VAL A 221 7.49 13.76 -7.21
CA VAL A 221 8.91 14.10 -7.30
C VAL A 221 9.72 13.07 -6.52
N ALA A 222 10.78 12.54 -7.13
CA ALA A 222 11.70 11.68 -6.41
C ALA A 222 13.13 11.81 -6.91
N HIS A 223 14.07 11.95 -5.97
CA HIS A 223 15.47 12.08 -6.35
C HIS A 223 16.46 11.50 -5.35
N ASN A 224 17.72 11.40 -5.78
CA ASN A 224 18.85 11.17 -4.89
C ASN A 224 19.82 12.33 -5.07
N ASP A 225 19.98 13.13 -4.03
CA ASP A 225 20.86 14.31 -4.04
C ASP A 225 22.31 13.95 -3.66
N GLY A 226 22.52 12.77 -3.08
CA GLY A 226 23.82 12.31 -2.58
C GLY A 226 24.20 12.82 -1.19
N GLU A 227 23.33 13.62 -0.56
CA GLU A 227 23.49 14.20 0.77
C GLU A 227 22.66 13.44 1.83
N GLY A 228 21.63 12.69 1.42
CA GLY A 228 20.87 11.81 2.31
C GLY A 228 21.57 10.50 2.70
N ARG A 229 20.87 9.65 3.46
CA ARG A 229 21.47 8.41 4.02
C ARG A 229 21.70 7.32 2.99
N TYR A 230 20.89 7.27 1.94
CA TYR A 230 20.93 6.21 0.95
C TYR A 230 20.87 6.75 -0.46
N THR A 231 21.30 5.90 -1.39
CA THR A 231 21.22 6.15 -2.81
C THR A 231 20.53 4.96 -3.47
N GLY A 232 19.43 5.24 -4.15
CA GLY A 232 18.71 4.28 -4.95
C GLY A 232 18.22 4.89 -6.25
N ARG A 233 17.13 4.36 -6.77
CA ARG A 233 16.44 4.91 -7.95
C ARG A 233 15.13 5.58 -7.52
N PRO A 234 14.70 6.65 -8.20
CA PRO A 234 13.35 7.20 -8.07
C PRO A 234 12.26 6.13 -8.23
N ALA A 235 12.24 5.38 -9.33
CA ALA A 235 11.14 4.47 -9.64
C ALA A 235 11.58 3.04 -9.98
N TRP A 236 10.80 2.05 -9.53
CA TRP A 236 10.90 0.65 -9.96
C TRP A 236 9.51 0.14 -10.33
N LEU A 237 9.34 -0.17 -11.61
CA LEU A 237 8.08 -0.64 -12.20
C LEU A 237 8.10 -2.15 -12.44
N TRP A 238 7.02 -2.83 -12.06
CA TRP A 238 6.80 -4.24 -12.40
C TRP A 238 5.32 -4.61 -12.50
N GLY A 239 4.81 -4.71 -13.72
CA GLY A 239 3.43 -5.15 -13.98
C GLY A 239 3.09 -5.13 -15.46
N GLU A 240 1.91 -5.64 -15.81
CA GLU A 240 1.47 -5.63 -17.21
C GLU A 240 0.85 -4.30 -17.64
N ASP A 241 0.54 -3.39 -16.73
CA ASP A 241 0.02 -2.07 -17.08
C ASP A 241 0.34 -1.09 -15.96
N VAL A 242 1.46 -0.38 -16.08
CA VAL A 242 1.94 0.53 -15.04
C VAL A 242 2.21 1.90 -15.65
N THR A 243 1.72 2.96 -15.03
CA THR A 243 1.87 4.33 -15.55
C THR A 243 2.76 5.19 -14.67
N VAL A 244 3.59 6.03 -15.27
CA VAL A 244 4.24 7.17 -14.63
C VAL A 244 3.85 8.41 -15.43
N GLU A 245 3.30 9.43 -14.78
CA GLU A 245 2.74 10.60 -15.45
C GLU A 245 3.03 11.88 -14.68
N GLY A 246 3.50 12.95 -15.34
CA GLY A 246 3.71 14.24 -14.67
C GLY A 246 4.82 14.24 -13.61
N CYS A 247 5.77 13.30 -13.67
CA CYS A 247 6.76 13.10 -12.62
C CYS A 247 8.11 13.79 -12.90
N GLU A 248 8.85 14.06 -11.82
CA GLU A 248 10.18 14.67 -11.87
C GLU A 248 11.20 13.78 -11.13
N PHE A 249 12.00 13.02 -11.87
CA PHE A 249 12.84 11.94 -11.32
C PHE A 249 14.34 12.06 -11.61
N VAL A 250 15.15 12.17 -10.55
CA VAL A 250 16.62 12.26 -10.70
C VAL A 250 17.33 11.14 -9.91
N SER A 251 18.03 10.27 -10.64
CA SER A 251 18.73 9.12 -10.08
C SER A 251 19.98 9.45 -9.28
N GLY A 252 20.53 10.65 -9.45
CA GLY A 252 21.76 11.06 -8.80
C GLY A 252 22.92 10.13 -9.19
N PRO A 253 23.60 9.47 -8.24
CA PRO A 253 24.68 8.54 -8.57
C PRO A 253 24.23 7.16 -9.07
N TYR A 254 22.92 6.88 -9.15
CA TYR A 254 22.40 5.61 -9.67
C TYR A 254 22.39 5.57 -11.20
N GLY A 255 22.28 4.37 -11.78
CA GLY A 255 22.40 4.16 -13.23
C GLY A 255 21.16 4.51 -14.07
N GLY A 256 20.22 5.29 -13.53
CA GLY A 256 18.97 5.66 -14.19
C GLY A 256 17.80 5.82 -13.21
N ALA A 257 16.94 6.80 -13.48
CA ALA A 257 15.81 7.18 -12.64
C ALA A 257 14.75 6.09 -12.53
N ILE A 258 14.42 5.47 -13.66
CA ILE A 258 13.31 4.53 -13.78
C ILE A 258 13.85 3.14 -14.11
N HIS A 259 13.65 2.19 -13.20
CA HIS A 259 13.95 0.79 -13.45
C HIS A 259 12.72 0.03 -13.92
N ILE A 260 12.85 -0.68 -15.03
CA ILE A 260 11.77 -1.47 -15.62
C ILE A 260 12.15 -2.94 -15.53
N LYS A 261 11.38 -3.69 -14.74
CA LYS A 261 11.57 -5.14 -14.61
C LYS A 261 11.20 -5.84 -15.93
N ASP A 262 11.89 -6.93 -16.25
CA ASP A 262 11.57 -7.77 -17.42
C ASP A 262 10.07 -8.12 -17.50
N SER A 263 9.52 -8.08 -18.72
CA SER A 263 8.10 -8.31 -19.04
C SER A 263 7.12 -7.24 -18.53
N THR A 264 7.62 -6.11 -18.02
CA THR A 264 6.77 -4.96 -17.68
C THR A 264 6.28 -4.27 -18.94
N ARG A 265 5.01 -3.87 -18.97
CA ARG A 265 4.46 -2.95 -19.97
C ARG A 265 4.14 -1.64 -19.26
N ALA A 266 5.04 -0.68 -19.41
CA ALA A 266 4.95 0.62 -18.78
C ALA A 266 4.56 1.70 -19.78
N THR A 267 3.79 2.69 -19.33
CA THR A 267 3.56 3.94 -20.06
C THR A 267 4.12 5.10 -19.25
N ILE A 268 4.98 5.91 -19.87
CA ILE A 268 5.60 7.08 -19.25
C ILE A 268 5.12 8.32 -20.01
N ARG A 269 4.49 9.25 -19.31
CA ARG A 269 3.92 10.48 -19.89
C ARG A 269 4.40 11.72 -19.18
N ASP A 270 4.69 12.78 -19.92
CA ASP A 270 4.92 14.13 -19.38
C ASP A 270 5.85 14.12 -18.14
N THR A 271 6.88 13.28 -18.19
CA THR A 271 7.76 12.97 -17.05
C THR A 271 9.18 13.37 -17.43
N VAL A 272 9.84 14.12 -16.56
CA VAL A 272 11.26 14.45 -16.69
C VAL A 272 12.06 13.45 -15.87
N HIS A 273 13.06 12.81 -16.48
CA HIS A 273 13.91 11.86 -15.75
C HIS A 273 15.33 11.72 -16.29
N ASP A 274 16.32 11.35 -15.49
CA ASP A 274 17.72 11.21 -15.96
C ASP A 274 18.10 9.81 -16.49
N GLY A 275 17.12 8.93 -16.75
CA GLY A 275 17.29 7.76 -17.62
C GLY A 275 16.62 6.48 -17.13
N TYR A 276 16.82 5.40 -17.89
CA TYR A 276 16.24 4.08 -17.62
C TYR A 276 17.29 3.02 -17.29
N SER A 277 16.85 2.01 -16.55
CA SER A 277 17.56 0.72 -16.42
C SER A 277 16.59 -0.46 -16.55
N GLY A 278 17.09 -1.66 -16.88
CA GLY A 278 16.26 -2.87 -17.04
C GLY A 278 15.78 -3.15 -18.48
N GLY A 279 14.67 -3.88 -18.65
CA GLY A 279 14.17 -4.43 -19.92
C GLY A 279 12.90 -3.77 -20.46
N GLN A 280 12.76 -3.67 -21.79
CA GLN A 280 11.73 -2.92 -22.55
C GLN A 280 10.62 -3.85 -23.11
N PRO A 281 9.34 -3.42 -23.28
CA PRO A 281 8.96 -2.14 -23.89
C PRO A 281 8.22 -1.12 -23.00
N VAL A 282 8.61 0.14 -23.17
CA VAL A 282 7.93 1.32 -22.65
C VAL A 282 7.22 2.06 -23.78
N SER A 283 6.01 2.55 -23.53
CA SER A 283 5.38 3.58 -24.36
C SER A 283 5.68 4.95 -23.76
N GLU A 284 6.21 5.87 -24.55
CA GLU A 284 6.59 7.21 -24.10
C GLU A 284 5.81 8.30 -24.83
N GLU A 285 5.36 9.32 -24.10
CA GLU A 285 4.72 10.52 -24.63
C GLU A 285 5.16 11.73 -23.81
N GLY A 286 5.70 12.79 -24.43
CA GLY A 286 6.08 14.00 -23.67
C GLY A 286 7.23 13.82 -22.66
N VAL A 287 8.04 12.77 -22.76
CA VAL A 287 9.18 12.51 -21.87
C VAL A 287 10.36 13.42 -22.17
N ASP A 288 10.99 13.97 -21.12
CA ASP A 288 12.27 14.70 -21.19
C ASP A 288 13.36 13.95 -20.40
N ASP A 289 14.40 13.48 -21.10
CA ASP A 289 15.52 12.76 -20.49
C ASP A 289 16.80 13.60 -20.30
N GLY A 290 16.67 14.93 -20.40
CA GLY A 290 17.77 15.89 -20.51
C GLY A 290 18.31 16.50 -19.22
N GLY A 291 17.70 16.23 -18.07
CA GLY A 291 18.25 16.57 -16.74
C GLY A 291 17.83 17.92 -16.13
N ASP A 292 16.75 18.53 -16.58
CA ASP A 292 16.20 19.79 -16.03
C ASP A 292 14.96 19.56 -15.13
N ALA A 293 14.96 18.46 -14.36
CA ALA A 293 13.82 18.11 -13.52
C ALA A 293 13.56 19.13 -12.41
N ASP A 294 12.30 19.45 -12.15
CA ASP A 294 11.88 20.29 -11.04
C ASP A 294 11.80 19.47 -9.74
N LEU A 295 12.77 19.67 -8.86
CA LEU A 295 12.89 18.90 -7.62
C LEU A 295 12.22 19.58 -6.42
N GLU A 296 11.42 20.62 -6.65
CA GLU A 296 10.59 21.23 -5.60
C GLU A 296 9.64 20.20 -4.97
N ILE A 297 9.37 20.34 -3.67
CA ILE A 297 8.41 19.50 -2.98
C ILE A 297 7.01 19.87 -3.49
N PRO A 298 6.17 18.91 -3.98
CA PRO A 298 4.84 19.23 -4.49
C PRO A 298 3.95 19.96 -3.47
N ASP A 299 3.07 20.82 -3.97
CA ASP A 299 2.14 21.59 -3.16
C ASP A 299 1.32 20.69 -2.20
N GLY A 300 1.37 21.02 -0.90
CA GLY A 300 0.60 20.32 0.13
C GLY A 300 1.23 19.03 0.64
N VAL A 301 2.43 18.66 0.19
CA VAL A 301 3.25 17.64 0.84
C VAL A 301 3.90 18.22 2.11
N PRO A 302 3.80 17.55 3.27
CA PRO A 302 4.36 18.08 4.51
C PRO A 302 5.89 17.96 4.53
N GLU A 303 6.59 18.95 5.07
CA GLU A 303 8.05 18.98 5.20
C GLU A 303 8.54 18.63 6.62
N SER A 304 7.62 18.44 7.57
CA SER A 304 7.93 18.07 8.95
C SER A 304 6.84 17.20 9.59
N PRO A 305 7.14 16.47 10.69
CA PRO A 305 6.13 15.73 11.44
C PRO A 305 5.00 16.62 11.95
N GLU A 306 5.33 17.82 12.44
CA GLU A 306 4.37 18.77 12.98
C GLU A 306 3.49 19.39 11.88
N GLU A 307 4.02 19.62 10.68
CA GLU A 307 3.21 20.07 9.54
C GLU A 307 2.22 19.00 9.10
N ALA A 308 2.65 17.74 9.04
CA ALA A 308 1.75 16.63 8.74
C ALA A 308 0.64 16.51 9.79
N ALA A 309 1.01 16.46 11.08
CA ALA A 309 0.06 16.23 12.18
C ALA A 309 -0.82 17.44 12.50
N GLY A 310 -0.29 18.66 12.36
CA GLY A 310 -0.96 19.92 12.63
C GLY A 310 -1.76 20.48 11.45
N ALA A 311 -1.81 19.77 10.32
CA ALA A 311 -2.69 20.10 9.22
C ALA A 311 -4.15 19.91 9.65
N SER A 312 -4.71 20.88 10.39
CA SER A 312 -6.15 21.04 10.59
C SER A 312 -6.84 20.79 9.24
N SER A 313 -8.02 20.15 9.23
CA SER A 313 -8.80 19.83 8.02
C SER A 313 -9.24 21.05 7.18
N ALA A 314 -8.60 22.21 7.36
CA ALA A 314 -8.77 23.52 6.76
C ALA A 314 -8.56 23.57 5.24
N SER A 315 -8.18 22.48 4.58
CA SER A 315 -8.33 22.33 3.12
C SER A 315 -9.79 22.10 2.70
N ALA A 316 -10.75 22.06 3.64
CA ALA A 316 -12.17 22.22 3.38
C ALA A 316 -12.67 23.60 3.86
N SER A 317 -12.17 24.68 3.24
CA SER A 317 -12.78 25.99 3.34
C SER A 317 -12.66 26.76 2.03
N GLU A 318 -13.50 26.38 1.06
CA GLU A 318 -14.34 27.37 0.40
C GLU A 318 -15.80 26.86 0.29
N SER A 319 -16.69 27.72 0.80
CA SER A 319 -18.15 27.77 0.67
C SER A 319 -19.03 26.90 1.58
N SER A 320 -19.41 27.52 2.69
CA SER A 320 -20.58 27.23 3.52
C SER A 320 -21.90 27.31 2.74
N ASP A 321 -22.79 26.34 2.92
CA ASP A 321 -24.14 26.65 3.42
C ASP A 321 -24.80 25.42 4.07
N ALA A 322 -25.42 25.65 5.22
CA ALA A 322 -26.01 24.61 6.05
C ALA A 322 -27.51 24.46 5.77
N SER A 323 -27.99 23.22 5.63
CA SER A 323 -29.28 22.86 6.25
C SER A 323 -29.41 21.35 6.51
N ARG A 324 -29.83 21.09 7.75
CA ARG A 324 -30.10 19.83 8.44
C ARG A 324 -31.43 19.21 7.97
N VAL A 325 -31.57 17.87 7.95
CA VAL A 325 -32.56 17.00 8.65
C VAL A 325 -32.31 15.50 8.35
N GLU A 326 -32.46 14.67 9.39
CA GLU A 326 -32.36 13.21 9.61
C GLU A 326 -33.15 12.27 8.65
N ALA A 327 -32.66 11.02 8.45
CA ALA A 327 -33.33 9.73 8.82
C ALA A 327 -32.73 8.46 8.15
N ASP A 328 -32.51 7.43 8.98
CA ASP A 328 -32.42 5.95 8.87
C ASP A 328 -32.19 5.22 7.52
N ASP A 329 -31.16 4.35 7.48
CA ASP A 329 -31.30 2.90 7.19
C ASP A 329 -30.03 2.12 7.66
N GLU A 330 -30.21 0.93 8.27
CA GLU A 330 -29.12 0.15 8.93
C GLU A 330 -28.42 -0.89 8.02
N PRO A 331 -27.11 -1.19 8.21
CA PRO A 331 -26.47 -2.36 7.63
C PRO A 331 -26.34 -3.55 8.62
N LYS A 332 -26.42 -4.77 8.07
CA LYS A 332 -26.46 -6.04 8.81
C LYS A 332 -25.08 -6.51 9.27
N SER A 333 -25.07 -7.02 10.51
CA SER A 333 -23.99 -7.50 11.38
C SER A 333 -23.01 -8.54 10.82
N ASP A 334 -21.72 -8.31 11.10
CA ASP A 334 -20.53 -9.12 10.81
C ASP A 334 -20.06 -9.95 12.05
N ALA A 335 -21.01 -10.37 12.91
CA ALA A 335 -20.72 -10.87 14.26
C ALA A 335 -20.58 -12.41 14.40
N ALA A 336 -20.17 -13.13 13.35
CA ALA A 336 -20.31 -14.60 13.35
C ALA A 336 -19.16 -15.36 14.04
N HIS A 337 -17.89 -14.92 14.01
CA HIS A 337 -16.74 -15.69 14.53
C HIS A 337 -15.70 -14.80 15.27
N PRO A 338 -15.88 -14.52 16.57
CA PRO A 338 -15.08 -13.55 17.32
C PRO A 338 -13.67 -14.03 17.73
N ASN A 339 -13.35 -15.33 17.61
CA ASN A 339 -12.08 -15.88 18.03
C ASN A 339 -11.19 -16.25 16.84
N VAL A 340 -9.87 -16.21 17.03
CA VAL A 340 -8.85 -16.59 16.04
C VAL A 340 -7.87 -17.57 16.67
N ILE A 341 -7.55 -18.66 15.96
CA ILE A 341 -6.44 -19.56 16.29
C ILE A 341 -5.40 -19.52 15.17
N VAL A 342 -4.11 -19.46 15.52
CA VAL A 342 -2.98 -19.41 14.61
C VAL A 342 -1.99 -20.52 14.93
N PHE A 343 -1.55 -21.26 13.92
CA PHE A 343 -0.47 -22.23 13.96
C PHE A 343 0.76 -21.63 13.26
N ASP A 344 1.79 -21.30 14.03
CA ASP A 344 3.02 -20.65 13.56
C ASP A 344 4.14 -21.69 13.39
N GLY A 345 4.38 -22.11 12.15
CA GLY A 345 5.52 -22.95 11.75
C GLY A 345 6.71 -22.14 11.23
N ASN A 346 6.70 -20.82 11.30
CA ASN A 346 7.74 -19.99 10.68
C ASN A 346 9.10 -20.20 11.36
N GLY A 347 10.13 -20.51 10.56
CA GLY A 347 11.44 -20.87 11.09
C GLY A 347 11.54 -22.27 11.71
N THR A 348 10.50 -23.11 11.63
CA THR A 348 10.61 -24.54 11.92
C THR A 348 11.04 -25.30 10.67
N SER A 349 11.93 -26.28 10.83
CA SER A 349 12.39 -27.14 9.73
C SER A 349 11.60 -28.44 9.58
N ASP A 350 10.92 -28.87 10.64
CA ASP A 350 10.12 -30.09 10.69
C ASP A 350 8.62 -29.80 10.56
N VAL A 351 7.90 -30.75 9.96
CA VAL A 351 6.46 -30.71 9.72
C VAL A 351 5.70 -30.76 11.03
N THR A 352 4.86 -29.75 11.28
CA THR A 352 3.91 -29.78 12.38
C THR A 352 2.51 -30.09 11.86
N ARG A 353 1.88 -31.12 12.41
CA ARG A 353 0.47 -31.47 12.13
C ARG A 353 -0.40 -30.99 13.27
N TYR A 354 -1.54 -30.39 12.96
CA TYR A 354 -2.47 -29.97 13.99
C TYR A 354 -3.90 -30.37 13.68
N GLU A 355 -4.70 -30.45 14.73
CA GLU A 355 -6.12 -30.73 14.68
C GLU A 355 -6.83 -29.99 15.82
N PHE A 356 -7.96 -29.36 15.55
CA PHE A 356 -8.79 -28.75 16.60
C PHE A 356 -10.29 -28.82 16.29
N SER A 357 -11.13 -28.73 17.31
CA SER A 357 -12.59 -28.56 17.15
C SER A 357 -13.15 -27.53 18.12
N VAL A 358 -14.28 -26.92 17.76
CA VAL A 358 -14.96 -25.89 18.57
C VAL A 358 -16.43 -26.22 18.76
N ASP A 359 -17.08 -25.67 19.77
CA ASP A 359 -18.54 -25.85 19.99
C ASP A 359 -19.42 -24.89 19.13
N GLY A 360 -18.78 -23.97 18.40
CA GLY A 360 -19.41 -23.09 17.42
C GLY A 360 -19.08 -23.45 15.97
N GLU A 361 -18.98 -22.43 15.13
CA GLU A 361 -18.67 -22.57 13.71
C GLU A 361 -17.24 -22.09 13.45
N VAL A 362 -16.51 -22.83 12.61
CA VAL A 362 -15.20 -22.45 12.10
C VAL A 362 -15.34 -21.91 10.70
N ASP A 363 -14.68 -20.79 10.44
CA ASP A 363 -14.45 -20.26 9.11
C ASP A 363 -12.96 -19.96 8.95
N GLY A 364 -12.39 -20.24 7.79
CA GLY A 364 -10.94 -20.11 7.62
C GLY A 364 -10.50 -20.47 6.23
N ASP A 365 -9.38 -19.89 5.83
CA ASP A 365 -8.77 -20.14 4.54
C ASP A 365 -8.15 -21.55 4.56
N LEU A 366 -8.52 -22.38 3.59
CA LEU A 366 -8.00 -23.73 3.45
C LEU A 366 -6.87 -23.72 2.41
N ASP A 367 -5.66 -24.08 2.82
CA ASP A 367 -4.64 -24.54 1.88
C ASP A 367 -4.94 -25.98 1.42
N ASP A 368 -4.23 -26.45 0.39
CA ASP A 368 -4.45 -27.77 -0.25
C ASP A 368 -4.35 -28.96 0.73
N ASP A 369 -3.67 -28.77 1.86
CA ASP A 369 -3.33 -29.76 2.88
C ASP A 369 -4.14 -29.62 4.19
N SER A 370 -5.06 -28.65 4.25
CA SER A 370 -5.99 -28.46 5.37
C SER A 370 -7.43 -28.85 5.00
N GLU A 371 -8.14 -29.41 5.98
CA GLU A 371 -9.51 -29.89 5.83
C GLU A 371 -10.36 -29.37 6.99
N ILE A 372 -11.43 -28.63 6.67
CA ILE A 372 -12.52 -28.32 7.59
C ILE A 372 -13.65 -29.34 7.37
N ASP A 373 -13.98 -30.12 8.40
CA ASP A 373 -15.16 -30.99 8.45
C ASP A 373 -16.12 -30.46 9.54
N GLY A 374 -17.03 -29.58 9.14
CA GLY A 374 -17.98 -28.94 10.05
C GLY A 374 -17.29 -27.98 11.03
N ASN A 375 -17.25 -28.33 12.31
CA ASN A 375 -16.64 -27.56 13.39
C ASN A 375 -15.23 -28.07 13.77
N ARG A 376 -14.63 -28.93 12.95
CA ARG A 376 -13.33 -29.56 13.17
C ARG A 376 -12.39 -29.25 12.02
N VAL A 377 -11.13 -28.98 12.35
CA VAL A 377 -10.08 -28.62 11.40
C VAL A 377 -8.89 -29.55 11.56
N ARG A 378 -8.28 -29.94 10.44
CA ARG A 378 -6.96 -30.57 10.38
C ARG A 378 -6.08 -29.81 9.41
N GLY A 379 -4.81 -29.65 9.73
CA GLY A 379 -3.86 -29.02 8.82
C GLY A 379 -2.41 -29.28 9.18
N VAL A 380 -1.52 -28.65 8.42
CA VAL A 380 -0.06 -28.86 8.49
C VAL A 380 0.65 -27.52 8.31
N VAL A 381 1.71 -27.25 9.08
CA VAL A 381 2.58 -26.06 8.86
C VAL A 381 4.08 -26.41 8.87
N VAL A 382 4.84 -25.78 7.96
CA VAL A 382 6.32 -25.74 7.91
C VAL A 382 6.79 -24.44 7.30
N ASP A 383 7.50 -23.60 8.05
CA ASP A 383 8.05 -22.33 7.54
C ASP A 383 6.99 -21.35 6.98
N TYR A 384 5.73 -21.49 7.44
CA TYR A 384 4.60 -20.58 7.19
C TYR A 384 3.59 -20.64 8.35
N TYR A 385 2.46 -19.93 8.22
CA TYR A 385 1.41 -19.81 9.23
C TYR A 385 0.05 -20.26 8.67
N ASP A 386 -0.75 -20.91 9.50
CA ASP A 386 -2.18 -21.13 9.26
C ASP A 386 -3.02 -20.40 10.31
N ALA A 387 -4.17 -19.85 9.90
CA ALA A 387 -5.07 -19.13 10.79
C ALA A 387 -6.54 -19.43 10.49
N TYR A 388 -7.32 -19.67 11.54
CA TYR A 388 -8.75 -19.95 11.46
C TYR A 388 -9.53 -19.03 12.39
N ARG A 389 -10.69 -18.56 11.93
CA ARG A 389 -11.68 -17.87 12.76
C ARG A 389 -12.69 -18.88 13.29
N PHE A 390 -13.16 -18.68 14.50
CA PHE A 390 -14.20 -19.53 15.07
C PHE A 390 -15.09 -18.79 16.05
N SER A 391 -16.32 -19.29 16.20
CA SER A 391 -17.19 -18.95 17.32
C SER A 391 -17.18 -20.06 18.37
N GLY A 392 -17.57 -19.70 19.59
CA GLY A 392 -17.59 -20.64 20.69
C GLY A 392 -16.23 -20.87 21.33
N GLU A 393 -16.08 -21.97 22.04
CA GLU A 393 -14.87 -22.39 22.75
C GLU A 393 -14.20 -23.58 22.01
N ILE A 394 -12.89 -23.71 22.16
CA ILE A 394 -12.15 -24.88 21.65
C ILE A 394 -12.49 -26.07 22.56
N GLU A 395 -12.96 -27.15 21.97
CA GLU A 395 -13.30 -28.41 22.67
C GLU A 395 -12.17 -29.44 22.61
N ASP A 396 -11.31 -29.38 21.58
CA ASP A 396 -10.16 -30.27 21.40
C ASP A 396 -9.05 -29.54 20.63
N LEU A 397 -7.79 -29.75 21.01
CA LEU A 397 -6.61 -29.21 20.30
C LEU A 397 -5.43 -30.18 20.44
N SER A 398 -4.93 -30.66 19.30
CA SER A 398 -3.75 -31.51 19.21
C SER A 398 -2.73 -30.91 18.25
N VAL A 399 -1.46 -30.88 18.64
CA VAL A 399 -0.34 -30.43 17.79
C VAL A 399 0.82 -31.41 17.93
N ASP A 400 1.28 -31.93 16.80
CA ASP A 400 2.42 -32.84 16.70
C ASP A 400 3.50 -32.18 15.82
N GLY A 401 4.43 -31.46 16.48
CA GLY A 401 5.54 -30.73 15.85
C GLY A 401 5.96 -29.49 16.65
N ASP A 402 6.85 -28.69 16.05
CA ASP A 402 7.49 -27.53 16.71
C ASP A 402 6.72 -26.21 16.55
N ALA A 403 5.59 -26.20 15.84
CA ALA A 403 4.82 -24.99 15.62
C ALA A 403 4.28 -24.40 16.93
N THR A 404 4.30 -23.07 17.02
CA THR A 404 3.70 -22.35 18.14
C THR A 404 2.22 -22.09 17.87
N VAL A 405 1.34 -22.50 18.78
CA VAL A 405 -0.10 -22.19 18.67
C VAL A 405 -0.45 -20.94 19.46
N ARG A 406 -1.30 -20.09 18.88
CA ARG A 406 -1.87 -18.91 19.54
C ARG A 406 -3.38 -18.86 19.39
N VAL A 407 -4.09 -18.56 20.46
CA VAL A 407 -5.54 -18.27 20.43
C VAL A 407 -5.74 -16.82 20.87
N ASN A 408 -6.38 -16.02 20.02
CA ASN A 408 -6.57 -14.58 20.21
C ASN A 408 -5.24 -13.87 20.54
N GLY A 409 -4.17 -14.26 19.84
CA GLY A 409 -2.80 -13.73 20.02
C GLY A 409 -2.01 -14.31 21.20
N LEU A 410 -2.66 -15.01 22.12
CA LEU A 410 -2.03 -15.61 23.30
C LEU A 410 -1.47 -16.99 22.97
N LYS A 411 -0.18 -17.20 23.24
CA LYS A 411 0.44 -18.53 23.09
C LYS A 411 -0.24 -19.53 24.02
N VAL A 412 -0.74 -20.62 23.45
CA VAL A 412 -1.37 -21.71 24.20
C VAL A 412 -0.48 -22.93 24.20
N ASP A 413 -0.57 -23.71 25.28
CA ASP A 413 0.06 -25.02 25.41
C ASP A 413 -1.04 -26.08 25.19
N PRO A 414 -1.02 -26.82 24.06
CA PRO A 414 -2.06 -27.79 23.72
C PRO A 414 -2.31 -28.81 24.83
N ASP A 415 -1.25 -29.21 25.56
CA ASP A 415 -1.33 -30.19 26.64
C ASP A 415 -1.97 -29.66 27.94
N LYS A 416 -2.32 -28.36 27.98
CA LYS A 416 -2.87 -27.69 29.17
C LYS A 416 -4.24 -27.05 28.96
N LEU A 417 -4.84 -27.24 27.79
CA LEU A 417 -6.13 -26.64 27.47
C LEU A 417 -7.32 -27.40 28.09
N PHE A 418 -7.13 -28.62 28.63
CA PHE A 418 -8.17 -29.43 29.28
C PHE A 418 -7.69 -30.18 30.54
#